data_AF-A0A2J8AIP5-F1
#
_entry.id   AF-A0A2J8AIP5-F1
#
_cell.length_a   1.000
_cell.length_b   1.000
_cell.length_c   1.000
_cell.angle_alpha   90.00
_cell.angle_beta   90.00
_cell.angle_gamma   90.00
#
_symmetry.space_group_name_H-M   'P 1'
#
loop_
_entity.id
_entity.type
_entity.pdbx_description
1 polymer ?
#
loop_
_entity_poly.entity_id
_entity_poly.type
_entity_poly.pdbx_seq_one_letter_code
_entity_poly.pdbx_strand_id
1 'polypeptide(L)'
;MAALKLTVAEEEAIIKQRYLTQMTVPKGNLPLKVLTKKFLQLLELVDKGPDAEAEVARHYREFLREVAQNELHAKKLRAVCEANMREQDTYTQKQQELETAIEQTRREIEEKKQELQQAGVVLGQNQQYEVLRHHIMEHPSREVTQQAIDTELQQMAEARVEGLRIAQLMERRRKQFSLLFYVIEELQRTADSTEEPSAMEVDS
;
A
#
# COMPACT_ATOMS: atom_id res chain seq x y z
N MET A 1 -50.10 -18.94 49.97
CA MET A 1 -48.80 -18.95 49.24
C MET A 1 -48.68 -17.62 48.53
N ALA A 2 -47.86 -16.69 49.05
CA ALA A 2 -47.64 -15.40 48.42
C ALA A 2 -46.91 -15.62 47.09
N ALA A 3 -47.45 -15.10 45.99
CA ALA A 3 -46.78 -15.12 44.70
C ALA A 3 -45.51 -14.25 44.81
N LEU A 4 -44.34 -14.88 44.71
CA LEU A 4 -43.08 -14.19 44.49
C LEU A 4 -43.22 -13.38 43.20
N LYS A 5 -43.32 -12.05 43.32
CA LYS A 5 -43.30 -11.16 42.17
C LYS A 5 -41.87 -11.09 41.65
N LEU A 6 -41.66 -11.53 40.41
CA LEU A 6 -40.40 -11.33 39.72
C LEU A 6 -40.14 -9.84 39.53
N THR A 7 -38.86 -9.48 39.50
CA THR A 7 -38.43 -8.14 39.12
C THR A 7 -38.56 -7.96 37.61
N VAL A 8 -38.72 -6.71 37.17
CA VAL A 8 -38.86 -6.37 35.74
C VAL A 8 -37.69 -6.91 34.89
N ALA A 9 -36.47 -6.90 35.46
CA ALA A 9 -35.28 -7.43 34.78
C ALA A 9 -35.33 -8.96 34.60
N GLU A 10 -35.84 -9.69 35.58
CA GLU A 10 -36.04 -11.14 35.47
C GLU A 10 -37.15 -11.47 34.46
N GLU A 11 -38.22 -10.68 34.42
CA GLU A 11 -39.28 -10.81 33.42
C GLU A 11 -38.76 -10.55 32.00
N GLU A 12 -37.97 -9.50 31.79
CA GLU A 12 -37.34 -9.20 30.49
C GLU A 12 -36.36 -10.29 30.05
N ALA A 13 -35.55 -10.83 30.97
CA ALA A 13 -34.64 -11.94 30.68
C ALA A 13 -35.41 -13.19 30.22
N ILE A 14 -36.53 -13.51 30.89
CA ILE A 14 -37.41 -14.62 30.50
C ILE A 14 -38.07 -14.36 29.15
N ILE A 15 -38.54 -13.14 28.88
CA ILE A 15 -39.15 -12.76 27.60
C ILE A 15 -38.13 -12.89 26.46
N LYS A 16 -36.91 -12.36 26.65
CA LYS A 16 -35.83 -12.43 25.67
C LYS A 16 -35.42 -13.88 25.40
N GLN A 17 -35.26 -14.69 26.45
CA GLN A 17 -34.95 -16.11 26.32
C GLN A 17 -36.06 -16.86 25.58
N ARG A 18 -37.34 -16.57 25.84
CA ARG A 18 -38.47 -17.16 25.11
C ARG A 18 -38.49 -16.78 23.63
N TYR A 19 -38.20 -15.51 23.34
CA TYR A 19 -38.16 -15.03 21.96
C TYR A 19 -37.02 -15.68 21.17
N LEU A 20 -35.83 -15.76 21.77
CA LEU A 20 -34.64 -16.36 21.17
C LEU A 20 -34.78 -17.88 20.96
N THR A 21 -35.38 -18.59 21.92
CA THR A 21 -35.50 -20.05 21.85
C THR A 21 -36.69 -20.52 21.02
N GLN A 22 -37.52 -19.60 20.51
CA GLN A 22 -38.83 -19.90 19.92
C GLN A 22 -39.67 -20.88 20.74
N MET A 23 -39.43 -20.96 22.05
CA MET A 23 -40.25 -21.75 22.97
C MET A 23 -41.58 -21.04 23.12
N THR A 24 -42.46 -21.25 22.15
CA THR A 24 -43.89 -21.07 22.34
C THR A 24 -44.24 -21.93 23.53
N VAL A 25 -44.63 -21.30 24.64
CA VAL A 25 -45.39 -21.99 25.68
C VAL A 25 -46.52 -22.68 24.92
N PRO A 26 -46.59 -24.02 24.89
CA PRO A 26 -47.68 -24.66 24.18
C PRO A 26 -48.95 -24.06 24.77
N LYS A 27 -49.73 -23.35 23.96
CA LYS A 27 -51.06 -22.88 24.35
C LYS A 27 -51.87 -24.15 24.59
N GLY A 28 -51.85 -24.63 25.83
CA GLY A 28 -52.29 -25.97 26.23
C GLY A 28 -51.92 -26.25 27.69
N ASN A 29 -52.37 -27.40 28.20
CA ASN A 29 -52.03 -27.84 29.56
C ASN A 29 -50.56 -28.26 29.59
N LEU A 30 -49.77 -27.67 30.50
CA LEU A 30 -48.38 -28.08 30.72
C LEU A 30 -48.31 -29.59 30.96
N PRO A 31 -47.36 -30.32 30.35
CA PRO A 31 -47.29 -31.78 30.44
C PRO A 31 -47.32 -32.29 31.90
N LEU A 32 -46.59 -31.64 32.81
CA LEU A 32 -46.63 -31.95 34.25
C LEU A 32 -47.98 -31.66 34.92
N LYS A 33 -48.69 -30.63 34.47
CA LYS A 33 -50.04 -30.29 34.98
C LYS A 33 -51.06 -31.36 34.58
N VAL A 34 -50.98 -31.86 33.35
CA VAL A 34 -51.81 -32.98 32.88
C VAL A 34 -51.51 -34.24 33.69
N LEU A 35 -50.22 -34.55 33.87
CA LEU A 35 -49.78 -35.72 34.62
C LEU A 35 -50.26 -35.67 36.09
N THR A 36 -50.10 -34.52 36.74
CA THR A 36 -50.56 -34.29 38.12
C THR A 36 -52.08 -34.45 38.23
N LYS A 37 -52.84 -33.93 37.27
CA LYS A 37 -54.31 -34.09 37.25
C LYS A 37 -54.72 -35.56 37.14
N LYS A 38 -54.10 -36.33 36.24
CA LYS A 38 -54.35 -37.77 36.09
C LYS A 38 -53.98 -38.56 37.34
N PHE A 39 -52.90 -38.18 38.01
CA PHE A 39 -52.50 -38.78 39.28
C PHE A 39 -53.53 -38.55 40.39
N LEU A 40 -54.00 -37.31 40.56
CA LEU A 40 -55.03 -36.99 41.55
C LEU A 40 -56.35 -37.71 41.26
N GLN A 41 -56.76 -37.78 39.98
CA GLN A 41 -57.94 -38.54 39.56
C GLN A 41 -57.82 -40.04 39.87
N LEU A 42 -56.61 -40.61 39.73
CA LEU A 42 -56.37 -42.00 40.11
C LEU A 42 -56.53 -42.21 41.63
N LEU A 43 -56.01 -41.29 42.46
CA LEU A 43 -56.16 -41.36 43.92
C LEU A 43 -57.64 -41.29 44.34
N GLU A 44 -58.39 -40.35 43.77
CA GLU A 44 -59.84 -40.20 44.03
C GLU A 44 -60.65 -41.46 43.66
N LEU A 45 -60.20 -42.24 42.68
CA LEU A 45 -60.86 -43.50 42.28
C LEU A 45 -60.49 -44.66 43.20
N VAL A 46 -59.27 -44.68 43.73
CA VAL A 46 -58.82 -45.69 44.71
C VAL A 46 -59.60 -45.54 46.03
N ASP A 47 -59.92 -44.31 46.44
CA ASP A 47 -60.70 -44.03 47.65
C ASP A 47 -62.16 -44.51 47.59
N LYS A 48 -62.68 -44.85 46.40
CA LYS A 48 -64.05 -45.38 46.22
C LYS A 48 -64.21 -46.85 46.59
N GLY A 49 -63.12 -47.56 46.89
CA GLY A 49 -63.16 -48.96 47.32
C GLY A 49 -63.39 -49.99 46.19
N PRO A 50 -63.76 -51.24 46.52
CA PRO A 50 -63.71 -52.38 45.60
C PRO A 50 -64.67 -52.28 44.40
N ASP A 51 -65.71 -51.46 44.47
CA ASP A 51 -66.66 -51.27 43.36
C ASP A 51 -66.06 -50.55 42.13
N ALA A 52 -64.88 -49.92 42.28
CA ALA A 52 -64.22 -49.14 41.22
C ALA A 52 -62.96 -49.81 40.62
N GLU A 53 -62.68 -51.08 40.93
CA GLU A 53 -61.42 -51.76 40.59
C GLU A 53 -61.07 -51.72 39.08
N ALA A 54 -62.06 -51.93 38.21
CA ALA A 54 -61.88 -51.87 36.77
C ALA A 54 -61.55 -50.44 36.27
N GLU A 55 -62.13 -49.41 36.88
CA GLU A 55 -61.86 -48.00 36.55
C GLU A 55 -60.48 -47.59 37.03
N VAL A 56 -60.06 -48.03 38.22
CA VAL A 56 -58.71 -47.82 38.76
C VAL A 56 -57.66 -48.42 37.83
N ALA A 57 -57.85 -49.68 37.39
CA ALA A 57 -56.92 -50.35 36.46
C ALA A 57 -56.82 -49.66 35.09
N ARG A 58 -57.91 -49.02 34.62
CA ARG A 58 -57.91 -48.21 33.39
C ARG A 58 -57.14 -46.90 33.58
N HIS A 59 -57.46 -46.13 34.63
CA HIS A 59 -56.82 -44.84 34.88
C HIS A 59 -55.34 -44.99 35.23
N TYR A 60 -54.95 -46.10 35.89
CA TYR A 60 -53.55 -46.43 36.12
C TYR A 60 -52.78 -46.63 34.81
N ARG A 61 -53.34 -47.37 33.85
CA ARG A 61 -52.73 -47.55 32.51
C ARG A 61 -52.64 -46.23 31.75
N GLU A 62 -53.66 -45.38 31.85
CA GLU A 62 -53.67 -44.05 31.22
C GLU A 62 -52.65 -43.09 31.87
N PHE A 63 -52.44 -43.18 33.18
CA PHE A 63 -51.41 -42.47 33.92
C PHE A 63 -50.01 -42.92 33.52
N LEU A 64 -49.74 -44.23 33.49
CA LEU A 64 -48.45 -44.77 33.04
C LEU A 64 -48.11 -44.36 31.60
N ARG A 65 -49.10 -44.35 30.70
CA ARG A 65 -48.91 -43.84 29.33
C ARG A 65 -48.51 -42.37 29.32
N GLU A 66 -49.14 -41.55 30.15
CA GLU A 66 -48.80 -40.13 30.28
C GLU A 66 -47.38 -39.93 30.84
N VAL A 67 -46.97 -40.72 31.85
CA VAL A 67 -45.59 -40.71 32.38
C VAL A 67 -44.59 -41.01 31.27
N ALA A 68 -44.80 -42.08 30.51
CA ALA A 68 -43.89 -42.48 29.43
C ALA A 68 -43.79 -41.41 28.33
N GLN A 69 -44.91 -40.76 27.99
CA GLN A 69 -44.93 -39.66 27.02
C GLN A 69 -44.17 -38.43 27.53
N ASN A 70 -44.34 -38.07 28.81
CA ASN A 70 -43.61 -36.98 29.44
C ASN A 70 -42.10 -37.26 29.48
N GLU A 71 -41.71 -38.49 29.83
CA GLU A 71 -40.31 -38.90 29.87
C GLU A 71 -39.66 -38.82 28.48
N LEU A 72 -40.34 -39.32 27.44
CA LEU A 72 -39.87 -39.21 26.06
C LEU A 72 -39.71 -37.74 25.63
N HIS A 73 -40.66 -36.89 25.99
CA HIS A 73 -40.57 -35.46 25.69
C HIS A 73 -39.39 -34.79 26.41
N ALA A 74 -39.16 -35.11 27.69
CA ALA A 74 -38.02 -34.59 28.44
C ALA A 74 -36.67 -35.03 27.82
N LYS A 75 -36.56 -36.30 27.41
CA LYS A 75 -35.37 -36.82 26.70
C LYS A 75 -35.14 -36.09 25.38
N LYS A 76 -36.20 -35.85 24.60
CA LYS A 76 -36.12 -35.07 23.35
C LYS A 76 -35.62 -33.65 23.60
N LEU A 77 -36.18 -32.95 24.60
CA LEU A 77 -35.76 -31.59 24.94
C LEU A 77 -34.29 -31.55 25.37
N ARG A 78 -33.85 -32.50 26.20
CA ARG A 78 -32.43 -32.60 26.59
C ARG A 78 -31.51 -32.76 25.38
N ALA A 79 -31.84 -33.67 24.46
CA ALA A 79 -31.05 -33.88 23.24
C ALA A 79 -30.98 -32.62 22.36
N VAL A 80 -32.08 -31.87 22.26
CA VAL A 80 -32.11 -30.58 21.54
C VAL A 80 -31.22 -29.54 22.24
N CYS A 81 -31.31 -29.42 23.57
CA CYS A 81 -30.44 -28.52 24.33
C CYS A 81 -28.96 -28.85 24.13
N GLU A 82 -28.58 -30.12 24.20
CA GLU A 82 -27.21 -30.58 23.97
C GLU A 82 -26.74 -30.33 22.53
N ALA A 83 -27.62 -30.48 21.53
CA ALA A 83 -27.31 -30.14 20.15
C ALA A 83 -27.09 -28.62 19.98
N ASN A 84 -27.98 -27.80 20.54
CA ASN A 84 -27.90 -26.35 20.47
C ASN A 84 -26.64 -25.81 21.17
N MET A 85 -26.23 -26.40 22.30
CA MET A 85 -24.99 -26.02 22.97
C MET A 85 -23.77 -26.28 22.08
N ARG A 86 -23.68 -27.48 21.47
CA ARG A 86 -22.60 -27.79 20.52
C ARG A 86 -22.59 -26.87 19.31
N GLU A 87 -23.77 -26.52 18.80
CA GLU A 87 -23.91 -25.59 17.68
C GLU A 87 -23.46 -24.18 18.08
N GLN A 88 -23.81 -23.71 19.27
CA GLN A 88 -23.37 -22.42 19.81
C GLN A 88 -21.84 -22.36 19.97
N ASP A 89 -21.22 -23.42 20.49
CA ASP A 89 -19.76 -23.50 20.61
C ASP A 89 -19.10 -23.43 19.22
N THR A 90 -19.67 -24.13 18.24
CA THR A 90 -19.19 -24.12 16.85
C THR A 90 -19.30 -22.72 16.23
N TYR A 91 -20.41 -22.01 16.45
CA TYR A 91 -20.55 -20.62 15.95
C TYR A 91 -19.59 -19.66 16.64
N THR A 92 -19.33 -19.85 17.94
CA THR A 92 -18.36 -19.04 18.68
C THR A 92 -16.95 -19.21 18.12
N GLN A 93 -16.55 -20.45 17.82
CA GLN A 93 -15.26 -20.73 17.17
C GLN A 93 -15.16 -20.09 15.77
N LYS A 94 -16.20 -20.27 14.93
CA LYS A 94 -16.24 -19.65 13.60
C LYS A 94 -16.19 -18.12 13.65
N GLN A 95 -16.80 -17.51 14.66
CA GLN A 95 -16.73 -16.07 14.85
C GLN A 95 -15.30 -15.62 15.15
N GLN A 96 -14.57 -16.32 16.02
CA GLN A 96 -13.17 -16.02 16.33
C GLN A 96 -12.25 -16.21 15.12
N GLU A 97 -12.47 -17.27 14.34
CA GLU A 97 -11.75 -17.50 13.08
C GLU A 97 -11.99 -16.35 12.08
N LEU A 98 -13.25 -15.92 11.94
CA LEU A 98 -13.61 -14.81 11.06
C LEU A 98 -12.99 -13.49 11.52
N GLU A 99 -13.02 -13.19 12.82
CA GLU A 99 -12.39 -11.99 13.39
C GLU A 99 -10.88 -11.97 13.10
N THR A 100 -10.21 -13.11 13.29
CA THR A 100 -8.78 -13.27 12.98
C THR A 100 -8.49 -13.06 11.49
N ALA A 101 -9.32 -13.65 10.61
CA ALA A 101 -9.17 -13.48 9.16
C ALA A 101 -9.40 -12.03 8.71
N ILE A 102 -10.35 -11.32 9.33
CA ILE A 102 -10.59 -9.89 9.08
C ILE A 102 -9.37 -9.07 9.49
N GLU A 103 -8.80 -9.32 10.66
CA GLU A 103 -7.60 -8.61 11.11
C GLU A 103 -6.40 -8.85 10.19
N GLN A 104 -6.19 -10.09 9.77
CA GLN A 104 -5.14 -10.43 8.82
C GLN A 104 -5.33 -9.70 7.48
N THR A 105 -6.54 -9.78 6.91
CA THR A 105 -6.86 -9.10 5.65
C THR A 105 -6.64 -7.58 5.76
N ARG A 106 -6.98 -6.97 6.90
CA ARG A 106 -6.72 -5.54 7.14
C ARG A 106 -5.24 -5.21 7.14
N ARG A 107 -4.38 -6.07 7.72
CA ARG A 107 -2.92 -5.89 7.68
C ARG A 107 -2.39 -5.99 6.24
N GLU A 108 -2.82 -7.01 5.50
CA GLU A 108 -2.43 -7.22 4.10
C GLU A 108 -2.83 -6.03 3.21
N ILE A 109 -4.02 -5.45 3.42
CA ILE A 109 -4.45 -4.24 2.72
C ILE A 109 -3.50 -3.07 3.01
N GLU A 110 -3.10 -2.89 4.26
CA GLU A 110 -2.22 -1.78 4.64
C GLU A 110 -0.81 -1.95 4.08
N GLU A 111 -0.27 -3.16 4.10
CA GLU A 111 1.00 -3.50 3.44
C GLU A 111 0.93 -3.21 1.93
N LYS A 112 -0.15 -3.64 1.26
CA LYS A 112 -0.33 -3.39 -0.18
C LYS A 112 -0.48 -1.91 -0.53
N LYS A 113 -1.07 -1.09 0.34
CA LYS A 113 -1.08 0.37 0.14
C LYS A 113 0.33 0.96 0.21
N GLN A 114 1.16 0.50 1.14
CA GLN A 114 2.54 0.97 1.26
C GLN A 114 3.36 0.58 0.02
N GLU A 115 3.23 -0.66 -0.45
CA GLU A 115 3.84 -1.10 -1.71
C GLU A 115 3.39 -0.21 -2.89
N LEU A 116 2.10 0.11 -2.98
CA LEU A 116 1.56 0.95 -4.04
C LEU A 116 2.13 2.38 -3.99
N GLN A 117 2.28 2.96 -2.79
CA GLN A 117 2.89 4.28 -2.62
C GLN A 117 4.36 4.26 -3.09
N GLN A 118 5.13 3.24 -2.72
CA GLN A 118 6.51 3.08 -3.16
C GLN A 118 6.61 2.92 -4.68
N ALA A 119 5.74 2.10 -5.28
CA ALA A 119 5.67 1.95 -6.73
C ALA A 119 5.33 3.27 -7.43
N GLY A 120 4.45 4.08 -6.85
CA GLY A 120 4.13 5.43 -7.35
C GLY A 120 5.33 6.37 -7.34
N VAL A 121 6.18 6.32 -6.31
CA VAL A 121 7.42 7.10 -6.24
C VAL A 121 8.39 6.67 -7.35
N VAL A 122 8.58 5.37 -7.55
CA VAL A 122 9.46 4.84 -8.61
C VAL A 122 8.96 5.25 -9.99
N LEU A 123 7.64 5.19 -10.22
CA LEU A 123 7.05 5.65 -11.48
C LEU A 123 7.33 7.15 -11.72
N GLY A 124 7.15 7.99 -10.70
CA GLY A 124 7.44 9.41 -10.79
C GLY A 124 8.93 9.69 -11.07
N GLN A 125 9.83 8.95 -10.43
CA GLN A 125 11.27 9.03 -10.69
C GLN A 125 11.60 8.63 -12.13
N ASN A 126 11.02 7.52 -12.63
CA ASN A 126 11.22 7.06 -14.01
C ASN A 126 10.75 8.11 -15.03
N GLN A 127 9.62 8.76 -14.78
CA GLN A 127 9.13 9.86 -15.63
C GLN A 127 10.11 11.04 -15.64
N GLN A 128 10.66 11.42 -14.47
CA GLN A 128 11.68 12.47 -14.39
C GLN A 128 12.97 12.08 -15.13
N TYR A 129 13.39 10.81 -15.03
CA TYR A 129 14.54 10.30 -15.77
C TYR A 129 14.31 10.33 -17.28
N GLU A 130 13.11 10.01 -17.77
CA GLU A 130 12.80 10.12 -19.20
C GLU A 130 12.84 11.57 -19.70
N VAL A 131 12.31 12.53 -18.93
CA VAL A 131 12.41 13.96 -19.28
C VAL A 131 13.88 14.41 -19.34
N LEU A 132 14.68 14.03 -18.33
CA LEU A 132 16.11 14.36 -18.33
C LEU A 132 16.85 13.68 -19.49
N ARG A 133 16.50 12.43 -19.80
CA ARG A 133 17.06 11.68 -20.93
C ARG A 133 16.76 12.39 -22.25
N HIS A 134 15.54 12.87 -22.45
CA HIS A 134 15.19 13.66 -23.63
C HIS A 134 16.06 14.91 -23.76
N HIS A 135 16.20 15.71 -22.70
CA HIS A 135 17.07 16.89 -22.72
C HIS A 135 18.54 16.56 -22.97
N ILE A 136 19.06 15.46 -22.39
CA ILE A 136 20.43 15.02 -22.65
C ILE A 136 20.60 14.65 -24.14
N MET A 137 19.61 14.01 -24.75
CA MET A 137 19.64 13.62 -26.16
C MET A 137 19.52 14.80 -27.14
N GLU A 138 19.06 15.97 -26.70
CA GLU A 138 19.09 17.21 -27.51
C GLU A 138 20.54 17.70 -27.74
N HIS A 139 21.48 17.25 -26.89
CA HIS A 139 22.88 17.60 -27.00
C HIS A 139 23.69 16.50 -27.71
N PRO A 140 24.74 16.87 -28.48
CA PRO A 140 25.61 15.90 -29.12
C PRO A 140 26.37 15.05 -28.08
N SER A 141 26.76 13.84 -28.49
CA SER A 141 27.57 12.96 -27.65
C SER A 141 28.84 13.67 -27.17
N ARG A 142 29.23 13.40 -25.92
CA ARG A 142 30.47 13.94 -25.34
C ARG A 142 31.68 13.62 -26.19
N GLU A 143 31.72 12.45 -26.82
CA GLU A 143 32.83 12.05 -27.69
C GLU A 143 32.95 12.96 -28.91
N VAL A 144 31.83 13.29 -29.56
CA VAL A 144 31.81 14.20 -30.72
C VAL A 144 32.24 15.61 -30.30
N THR A 145 31.72 16.10 -29.18
CA THR A 145 32.11 17.42 -28.64
C THR A 145 33.59 17.46 -28.29
N GLN A 146 34.14 16.39 -27.71
CA GLN A 146 35.57 16.30 -27.38
C GLN A 146 36.44 16.31 -28.64
N GLN A 147 36.07 15.54 -29.67
CA GLN A 147 36.79 15.55 -30.95
C GLN A 147 36.79 16.94 -31.61
N ALA A 148 35.66 17.66 -31.55
CA ALA A 148 35.57 19.02 -32.06
C ALA A 148 36.50 19.98 -31.30
N ILE A 149 36.54 19.88 -29.97
CA ILE A 149 37.47 20.65 -29.12
C ILE A 149 38.92 20.36 -29.50
N ASP A 150 39.29 19.09 -29.61
CA ASP A 150 40.67 18.68 -29.92
C ASP A 150 41.10 19.18 -31.30
N THR A 151 40.20 19.14 -32.28
CA THR A 151 40.43 19.66 -33.64
C THR A 151 40.63 21.17 -33.62
N GLU A 152 39.77 21.92 -32.92
CA GLU A 152 39.89 23.38 -32.80
C GLU A 152 41.21 23.77 -32.11
N LEU A 153 41.59 23.05 -31.05
CA LEU A 153 42.86 23.27 -30.35
C LEU A 153 44.08 23.06 -31.27
N GLN A 154 44.04 22.05 -32.15
CA GLN A 154 45.09 21.85 -33.15
C GLN A 154 45.15 23.02 -34.14
N GLN A 155 44.01 23.46 -34.66
CA GLN A 155 43.95 24.61 -35.58
C GLN A 155 44.46 25.90 -34.92
N MET A 156 44.10 26.15 -33.65
CA MET A 156 44.64 27.28 -32.89
C MET A 156 46.16 27.19 -32.71
N ALA A 157 46.71 26.00 -32.50
CA ALA A 157 48.16 25.80 -32.37
C ALA A 157 48.87 26.08 -33.70
N GLU A 158 48.34 25.58 -34.81
CA GLU A 158 48.86 25.83 -36.17
C GLU A 158 48.84 27.33 -36.50
N ALA A 159 47.72 28.00 -36.26
CA ALA A 159 47.57 29.44 -36.49
C ALA A 159 48.55 30.27 -35.64
N ARG A 160 48.84 29.85 -34.40
CA ARG A 160 49.86 30.50 -33.57
C ARG A 160 51.26 30.37 -34.15
N VAL A 161 51.61 29.18 -34.64
CA VAL A 161 52.92 28.94 -35.28
C VAL A 161 53.06 29.78 -36.55
N GLU A 162 52.03 29.81 -37.39
CA GLU A 162 52.05 30.61 -38.62
C GLU A 162 52.09 32.12 -38.31
N GLY A 163 51.36 32.58 -37.29
CA GLY A 163 51.43 33.95 -36.80
C GLY A 163 52.84 34.34 -36.34
N LEU A 164 53.53 33.46 -35.60
CA LEU A 164 54.93 33.65 -35.22
C LEU A 164 55.85 33.71 -36.44
N ARG A 165 55.63 32.84 -37.44
CA ARG A 165 56.40 32.81 -38.68
C ARG A 165 56.26 34.11 -39.47
N ILE A 166 55.03 34.61 -39.61
CA ILE A 166 54.74 35.89 -40.28
C ILE A 166 55.38 37.05 -39.50
N ALA A 167 55.25 37.08 -38.17
CA ALA A 167 55.88 38.12 -37.35
C ALA A 167 57.41 38.17 -37.54
N GLN A 168 58.07 37.02 -37.57
CA GLN A 168 59.50 36.92 -37.85
C GLN A 168 59.85 37.39 -39.27
N LEU A 169 59.02 37.06 -40.27
CA LEU A 169 59.21 37.52 -41.64
C LEU A 169 59.08 39.04 -41.77
N MET A 170 58.06 39.62 -41.13
CA MET A 170 57.85 41.07 -41.09
C MET A 170 59.01 41.78 -40.41
N GLU A 171 59.54 41.22 -39.32
CA GLU A 171 60.72 41.76 -38.65
C GLU A 171 61.97 41.74 -39.54
N ARG A 172 62.18 40.66 -40.31
CA ARG A 172 63.26 40.61 -41.31
C ARG A 172 63.09 41.65 -42.41
N ARG A 173 61.88 41.79 -42.97
CA ARG A 173 61.59 42.81 -44.00
C ARG A 173 61.81 44.23 -43.45
N ARG A 174 61.36 44.50 -42.21
CA ARG A 174 61.60 45.78 -41.52
C ARG A 174 63.09 46.10 -41.47
N LYS A 175 63.93 45.15 -41.05
CA LYS A 175 65.39 45.30 -41.03
C LYS A 175 65.99 45.54 -42.41
N GLN A 176 65.51 44.82 -43.44
CA GLN A 176 65.96 45.00 -44.83
C GLN A 176 65.61 46.40 -45.35
N PHE A 177 64.40 46.90 -45.10
CA PHE A 177 64.00 48.26 -45.48
C PHE A 177 64.83 49.32 -44.76
N SER A 178 65.07 49.16 -43.45
CA SER A 178 65.95 50.07 -42.70
C SER A 178 67.36 50.14 -43.29
N LEU A 179 67.93 48.99 -43.70
CA LEU A 179 69.22 48.96 -44.37
C LEU A 179 69.18 49.67 -45.73
N LEU A 180 68.14 49.43 -46.53
CA LEU A 180 67.97 50.12 -47.82
C LEU A 180 67.88 51.64 -47.64
N PHE A 181 67.09 52.11 -46.67
CA PHE A 181 67.01 53.55 -46.34
C PHE A 181 68.38 54.12 -45.96
N TYR A 182 69.15 53.41 -45.14
CA TYR A 182 70.51 53.82 -44.77
C TYR A 182 71.43 53.93 -46.00
N VAL A 183 71.40 52.94 -46.91
CA VAL A 183 72.20 52.98 -48.14
C VAL A 183 71.76 54.12 -49.06
N ILE A 184 70.46 54.40 -49.15
CA ILE A 184 69.95 55.55 -49.91
C ILE A 184 70.46 56.86 -49.31
N GLU A 185 70.38 57.03 -47.99
CA GLU A 185 70.91 58.22 -47.29
C GLU A 185 72.43 58.36 -47.49
N GLU A 186 73.17 57.26 -47.45
CA GLU A 186 74.62 57.26 -47.68
C GLU A 186 74.95 57.63 -49.13
N LEU A 187 74.25 57.05 -50.11
CA LEU A 187 74.40 57.41 -51.52
C LEU A 187 74.07 58.88 -51.77
N GLN A 188 72.98 59.39 -51.17
CA GLN A 188 72.63 60.82 -51.24
C GLN A 188 73.73 61.69 -50.64
N ARG A 189 74.26 61.37 -49.46
CA ARG A 189 75.40 62.09 -48.88
C ARG A 189 76.63 62.04 -49.77
N THR A 190 76.93 60.90 -50.39
CA THR A 190 78.09 60.80 -51.29
C THR A 190 77.89 61.60 -52.57
N ALA A 191 76.68 61.61 -53.15
CA ALA A 191 76.31 62.43 -54.29
C ALA A 191 76.41 63.93 -53.97
N ASP A 192 75.86 64.34 -52.82
CA ASP A 192 75.96 65.72 -52.32
C ASP A 192 77.42 66.11 -52.05
N SER A 193 78.28 65.16 -51.65
CA SER A 193 79.73 65.40 -51.45
C SER A 193 80.56 65.37 -52.73
N THR A 194 80.04 64.85 -53.85
CA THR A 194 80.72 64.86 -55.17
C THR A 194 80.37 66.09 -56.00
N GLU A 195 79.38 66.88 -55.58
CA GLU A 195 79.08 68.22 -56.12
C GLU A 195 79.85 69.37 -55.44
N GLU A 196 80.94 69.09 -54.71
CA GLU A 196 81.95 70.10 -54.39
C GLU A 196 83.19 69.93 -55.29
N PRO A 197 83.30 70.70 -56.41
CA PRO A 197 84.57 70.83 -57.11
C PRO A 197 85.51 71.68 -56.27
N SER A 198 86.56 71.03 -55.77
CA SER A 198 87.84 71.67 -55.46
C SER A 198 88.39 72.33 -56.74
N ALA A 199 88.21 73.64 -56.85
CA ALA A 199 89.01 74.51 -57.71
C ALA A 199 89.54 75.71 -56.89
N MET A 200 90.71 75.52 -56.28
CA MET A 200 91.68 76.54 -55.88
C MET A 200 93.06 75.89 -56.06
N GLU A 201 94.08 76.45 -56.69
CA GLU A 201 94.34 77.70 -57.43
C GLU A 201 95.77 77.53 -58.01
N VAL A 202 96.21 78.43 -58.90
CA VAL A 202 97.47 79.22 -58.78
C VAL A 202 98.05 79.58 -60.16
N ASP A 203 98.18 80.90 -60.31
CA ASP A 203 98.88 81.70 -61.31
C ASP A 203 100.42 81.59 -61.16
N SER A 204 101.12 81.66 -62.30
CA SER A 204 102.59 81.72 -62.54
C SER A 204 103.48 80.49 -62.28
#